data_AF-A0A365TQ36-F1
#
_entry.id   AF-A0A365TQ36-F1
#
_cell.length_a   1.000
_cell.length_b   1.000
_cell.length_c   1.000
_cell.angle_alpha   90.00
_cell.angle_beta   90.00
_cell.angle_gamma   90.00
#
_symmetry.space_group_name_H-M   'P 1'
#
loop_
_entity.id
_entity.type
_entity.pdbx_description
1 polymer ?
#
loop_
_entity_poly.entity_id
_entity_poly.type
_entity_poly.pdbx_seq_one_letter_code
_entity_poly.pdbx_strand_id
1 'polypeptide(L)'
;MARCLNRAPSTISRELARNAAARSGGFEYRATTAQWHAERAARRPKVAKLASNEALRHYVQDRLAGLITHPDGKAIKGPKV
;
A
#
# COMPACT_ATOMS: atom_id res chain seq x y z
N MET A 1 -6.22 28.63 -5.00
CA MET A 1 -6.07 27.17 -5.16
C MET A 1 -6.66 26.37 -4.00
N ALA A 2 -6.26 26.59 -2.73
CA ALA A 2 -6.78 25.83 -1.58
C ALA A 2 -8.31 25.83 -1.42
N ARG A 3 -8.94 27.00 -1.56
CA ARG A 3 -10.41 27.14 -1.55
C ARG A 3 -11.09 26.42 -2.72
N CYS A 4 -10.47 26.42 -3.89
CA CYS A 4 -11.00 25.75 -5.09
C CYS A 4 -10.95 24.22 -4.96
N LEU A 5 -9.97 23.70 -4.23
CA LEU A 5 -9.78 22.26 -3.99
C LEU A 5 -10.41 21.78 -2.67
N ASN A 6 -11.13 22.66 -1.97
CA ASN A 6 -11.70 22.43 -0.63
C ASN A 6 -10.71 21.75 0.34
N ARG A 7 -9.46 22.20 0.33
CA ARG A 7 -8.37 21.66 1.15
C ARG A 7 -7.75 22.76 2.00
N ALA A 8 -7.23 22.37 3.17
CA ALA A 8 -6.53 23.29 4.03
C ALA A 8 -5.30 23.88 3.30
N PRO A 9 -5.06 25.20 3.39
CA PRO A 9 -3.89 25.83 2.75
C PRO A 9 -2.56 25.19 3.19
N SER A 10 -2.46 24.81 4.47
CA SER A 10 -1.27 24.14 5.01
C SER A 10 -1.02 22.77 4.39
N THR A 11 -2.07 22.06 3.93
CA THR A 11 -1.92 20.79 3.19
C THR A 11 -1.27 21.03 1.84
N ILE A 12 -1.74 22.05 1.10
CA ILE A 12 -1.21 22.39 -0.22
C ILE A 12 0.24 22.87 -0.12
N SER A 13 0.56 23.77 0.83
CA SER A 13 1.94 24.23 1.01
C SER A 13 2.91 23.09 1.33
N ARG A 14 2.51 22.15 2.20
CA ARG A 14 3.32 20.97 2.52
C ARG A 14 3.50 20.03 1.32
N GLU A 15 2.47 19.91 0.47
CA GLU A 15 2.54 19.09 -0.74
C GLU A 15 3.48 19.70 -1.78
N LEU A 16 3.39 21.01 -2.00
CA LEU A 16 4.30 21.73 -2.89
C LEU A 16 5.75 21.65 -2.41
N ALA A 17 6.00 21.87 -1.12
CA ALA A 17 7.35 21.77 -0.55
C ALA A 17 7.95 20.36 -0.68
N ARG A 18 7.14 19.30 -0.50
CA ARG A 18 7.60 17.90 -0.64
C ARG A 18 7.87 17.48 -2.08
N ASN A 19 7.18 18.07 -3.05
CA ASN A 19 7.23 17.68 -4.46
C ASN A 19 8.03 18.64 -5.35
N ALA A 20 8.53 19.74 -4.80
CA ALA A 20 9.37 20.69 -5.53
C ALA A 20 10.74 20.07 -5.86
N ALA A 21 11.16 20.19 -7.11
CA ALA A 21 12.45 19.68 -7.54
C ALA A 21 13.57 20.67 -7.19
N ALA A 22 14.30 20.40 -6.10
CA ALA A 22 15.38 21.26 -5.60
C ALA A 22 16.60 21.44 -6.54
N ARG A 23 16.58 20.88 -7.76
CA ARG A 23 17.73 20.90 -8.69
C ARG A 23 17.86 22.16 -9.55
N SER A 24 16.91 23.10 -9.49
CA SER A 24 16.90 24.30 -10.36
C SER A 24 16.66 25.63 -9.62
N GLY A 25 16.94 25.70 -8.31
CA GLY A 25 16.89 26.96 -7.56
C GLY A 25 15.48 27.54 -7.34
N GLY A 26 14.41 26.83 -7.68
CA GLY A 26 13.02 27.28 -7.52
C GLY A 26 12.07 26.21 -6.96
N PHE A 27 11.00 26.65 -6.29
CA PHE A 27 9.92 25.80 -5.78
C PHE A 27 8.89 25.49 -6.87
N GLU A 28 9.34 24.84 -7.96
CA GLU A 28 8.45 24.42 -9.03
C GLU A 28 7.92 23.01 -8.76
N TYR A 29 6.59 22.86 -8.79
CA TYR A 29 5.96 21.56 -8.76
C TYR A 29 6.32 20.78 -10.03
N ARG A 30 6.92 19.61 -9.89
CA ARG A 30 7.21 18.69 -11.01
C ARG A 30 6.43 17.40 -10.84
N ALA A 31 5.47 17.17 -11.74
CA ALA A 31 4.62 15.98 -11.72
C ALA A 31 5.42 14.68 -11.78
N THR A 32 6.50 14.63 -12.57
CA THR A 32 7.38 13.46 -12.67
C THR A 32 8.12 13.15 -11.36
N THR A 33 8.57 14.19 -10.65
CA THR A 33 9.19 14.06 -9.34
C THR A 33 8.18 13.59 -8.29
N ALA A 34 6.99 14.19 -8.27
CA ALA A 34 5.89 13.78 -7.39
C ALA A 34 5.51 12.30 -7.62
N GLN A 35 5.39 11.88 -8.87
CA GLN A 35 5.10 10.50 -9.26
C GLN A 35 6.22 9.55 -8.81
N TRP A 36 7.48 9.90 -9.03
CA TRP A 36 8.61 9.08 -8.56
C TRP A 36 8.62 8.93 -7.03
N HIS A 37 8.33 10.01 -6.28
CA HIS A 37 8.19 9.94 -4.83
C HIS A 37 7.02 9.03 -4.40
N ALA A 38 5.89 9.10 -5.11
CA ALA A 38 4.73 8.24 -4.85
C ALA A 38 5.06 6.77 -5.11
N GLU A 39 5.65 6.43 -6.25
CA GLU A 39 6.07 5.06 -6.59
C GLU A 39 7.10 4.51 -5.61
N ARG A 40 8.06 5.34 -5.18
CA ARG A 40 9.04 4.97 -4.16
C ARG A 40 8.40 4.75 -2.80
N ALA A 41 7.42 5.57 -2.41
CA ALA A 41 6.68 5.41 -1.15
C ALA A 41 5.72 4.22 -1.19
N ALA A 42 5.16 3.90 -2.36
CA ALA A 42 4.29 2.75 -2.58
C ALA A 42 5.07 1.42 -2.55
N ARG A 43 6.34 1.44 -2.97
CA ARG A 43 7.21 0.25 -2.97
C ARG A 43 7.37 -0.42 -1.61
N ARG A 44 7.02 0.23 -0.48
CA ARG A 44 7.09 -0.26 0.91
C ARG A 44 7.12 -1.79 1.00
N PRO A 45 8.32 -2.41 0.93
CA PRO A 45 8.42 -3.86 0.89
C PRO A 45 8.29 -4.32 2.34
N LYS A 46 7.04 -4.54 2.76
CA LYS A 46 6.78 -5.21 4.03
C LYS A 46 7.04 -6.69 3.78
N VAL A 47 7.72 -7.35 4.73
CA VAL A 47 7.80 -8.81 4.74
C VAL A 47 6.36 -9.33 4.64
N ALA A 48 6.10 -10.17 3.64
CA ALA A 48 4.78 -10.73 3.44
C ALA A 48 4.36 -11.48 4.71
N LYS A 49 3.09 -11.34 5.14
CA LYS A 49 2.61 -11.95 6.39
C LYS A 49 2.87 -13.46 6.46
N LEU A 50 2.80 -14.15 5.31
CA LEU A 50 3.07 -15.58 5.18
C LEU A 50 4.57 -15.93 5.23
N ALA A 51 5.45 -14.97 4.90
CA ALA A 51 6.90 -15.16 5.00
C ALA A 51 7.40 -14.98 6.44
N SER A 52 6.74 -14.15 7.25
CA SER A 52 7.11 -13.91 8.66
C SER A 52 6.34 -14.78 9.67
N ASN A 53 5.24 -15.43 9.27
CA ASN A 53 4.38 -16.20 10.17
C ASN A 53 4.14 -17.60 9.59
N GLU A 54 4.91 -18.57 10.10
CA GLU A 54 4.86 -19.96 9.66
C GLU A 54 3.52 -20.62 9.97
N ALA A 55 2.94 -20.40 11.15
CA ALA A 55 1.64 -20.95 11.52
C ALA A 55 0.53 -20.47 10.57
N LEU A 56 0.55 -19.18 10.22
CA LEU A 56 -0.40 -18.62 9.24
C LEU A 56 -0.17 -19.18 7.84
N ARG A 57 1.09 -19.41 7.45
CA ARG A 57 1.42 -20.03 6.16
C ARG A 57 0.84 -21.43 6.05
N HIS A 58 1.03 -22.27 7.06
CA HIS A 58 0.46 -23.62 7.10
C HIS A 58 -1.06 -23.59 7.05
N TYR A 59 -1.69 -22.74 7.88
CA TYR A 59 -3.15 -22.56 7.83
C TYR A 59 -3.65 -22.18 6.43
N VAL A 60 -3.01 -21.22 5.76
CA VAL A 60 -3.44 -20.82 4.41
C VAL A 60 -3.25 -21.96 3.41
N GLN A 61 -2.15 -22.72 3.50
CA GLN A 61 -1.90 -23.89 2.64
C GLN A 61 -2.98 -24.96 2.83
N ASP A 62 -3.29 -25.32 4.07
CA ASP A 62 -4.33 -26.30 4.39
C ASP A 62 -5.70 -25.82 3.90
N ARG A 63 -6.00 -24.52 4.02
CA ARG A 63 -7.25 -23.93 3.55
C ARG A 63 -7.38 -23.98 2.03
N LEU A 64 -6.29 -23.67 1.32
CA LEU A 64 -6.26 -23.73 -0.14
C LEU A 64 -6.38 -25.18 -0.64
N ALA A 65 -5.79 -26.13 0.10
CA ALA A 65 -5.91 -27.57 -0.17
C ALA A 65 -7.28 -28.16 0.23
N GLY A 66 -8.14 -27.40 0.92
CA GLY A 66 -9.45 -27.86 1.37
C GLY A 66 -9.40 -28.81 2.57
N LEU A 67 -8.31 -28.80 3.34
CA LEU A 67 -8.05 -29.68 4.48
C LEU A 67 -8.58 -29.14 5.80
N ILE A 68 -9.10 -27.91 5.83
CA ILE A 68 -9.60 -27.27 7.04
C ILE A 68 -11.08 -27.58 7.24
N THR A 69 -11.41 -27.99 8.46
CA THR A 69 -12.78 -28.25 8.90
C THR A 69 -13.27 -27.11 9.80
N HIS A 70 -14.50 -26.64 9.58
CA HIS A 70 -15.20 -25.75 10.51
C HIS A 70 -15.40 -26.45 11.86
N PRO A 71 -15.53 -25.72 12.98
CA PRO A 71 -15.92 -26.29 14.27
C PRO A 71 -17.16 -27.21 14.21
N ASP A 72 -18.06 -26.93 13.27
CA ASP A 72 -19.28 -27.71 13.01
C ASP A 72 -19.04 -28.99 12.16
N GLY A 73 -17.79 -29.39 11.95
CA GLY A 73 -17.41 -30.59 11.19
C GLY A 73 -17.47 -30.45 9.66
N LYS A 74 -17.82 -29.27 9.12
CA LYS A 74 -17.92 -29.04 7.66
C LYS A 74 -16.56 -28.69 7.06
N ALA A 75 -16.12 -29.44 6.03
CA ALA A 75 -14.90 -29.11 5.29
C ALA A 75 -15.05 -27.78 4.51
N ILE A 76 -14.07 -26.89 4.64
CA ILE A 76 -13.99 -25.64 3.89
C ILE A 76 -13.43 -25.97 2.51
N LYS A 77 -14.26 -25.85 1.47
CA LYS A 77 -13.77 -26.02 0.10
C LYS A 77 -12.72 -24.96 -0.22
N GLY A 78 -11.59 -25.42 -0.77
CA GLY A 78 -10.58 -24.54 -1.35
C GLY A 78 -11.18 -23.70 -2.49
N PRO A 79 -10.56 -22.56 -2.82
CA PRO A 79 -11.01 -21.71 -3.91
C PRO A 79 -10.96 -22.46 -5.26
N LYS A 80 -11.92 -22.17 -6.14
CA LYS A 80 -11.83 -22.57 -7.55
C LYS A 80 -10.85 -21.61 -8.23
N VAL A 81 -9.62 -22.05 -8.40
CA VAL A 81 -8.60 -21.38 -9.23
C VAL A 81 -8.55 -22.02 -10.60
#